data_AF-A0A835I8Y3-F1
#
_entry.id   AF-A0A835I8Y3-F1
#
_cell.length_a   1.000
_cell.length_b   1.000
_cell.length_c   1.000
_cell.angle_alpha   90.00
_cell.angle_beta   90.00
_cell.angle_gamma   90.00
#
_symmetry.space_group_name_H-M   'P 1'
#
loop_
_entity.id
_entity.type
_entity.pdbx_description
1 polymer ?
#
loop_
_entity_poly.entity_id
_entity_poly.type
_entity_poly.pdbx_seq_one_letter_code
_entity_poly.pdbx_strand_id
1 'polypeptide(L)'
;MINCHPSFDGFGIGTEHRGLARETVRKSLVLLKNGKSTDKPLLPLSKKAPKILVAGSHADNLGYQYNAMAGLSSGNDLTIATQVIYNENPDAGFVKSGQ
;
A
#
# COMPACT_ATOMS: atom_id res chain seq x y z
N MET A 1 5.64 -8.79 -7.57
CA MET A 1 4.26 -9.28 -7.32
C MET A 1 4.12 -9.32 -5.82
N ILE A 2 3.09 -8.70 -5.23
CA ILE A 2 2.82 -8.83 -3.79
C ILE A 2 2.21 -10.23 -3.60
N ASN A 3 3.08 -11.21 -3.34
CA ASN A 3 2.65 -12.54 -2.93
C ASN A 3 2.29 -12.47 -1.46
N CYS A 4 1.13 -12.99 -1.09
CA CYS A 4 0.79 -13.13 0.32
C CYS A 4 1.39 -14.43 0.84
N HIS A 5 1.67 -14.44 2.13
CA HIS A 5 2.16 -15.62 2.84
C HIS A 5 1.21 -16.82 2.62
N PRO A 6 1.74 -18.03 2.35
CA PRO A 6 0.96 -19.22 1.96
C PRO A 6 -0.05 -19.70 3.01
N SER A 7 0.00 -19.16 4.23
CA SER A 7 -0.94 -19.50 5.32
C SER A 7 -2.40 -19.16 5.03
N PHE A 8 -2.69 -18.33 4.02
CA PHE A 8 -4.05 -17.94 3.64
C PHE A 8 -4.66 -18.77 2.52
N ASP A 9 -3.88 -19.65 1.89
CA ASP A 9 -4.37 -20.52 0.82
C ASP A 9 -5.20 -21.70 1.37
N GLY A 10 -5.19 -21.92 2.69
CA GLY A 10 -5.97 -22.94 3.39
C GLY A 10 -7.42 -22.56 3.70
N PHE A 11 -7.86 -21.33 3.42
CA PHE A 11 -9.22 -20.82 3.75
C PHE A 11 -10.20 -20.80 2.57
N GLY A 12 -9.85 -21.41 1.43
CA GLY A 12 -10.74 -21.57 0.27
C GLY A 12 -10.94 -20.31 -0.60
N ILE A 13 -10.31 -19.18 -0.26
CA ILE A 13 -10.36 -17.94 -1.05
C ILE A 13 -9.24 -17.98 -2.10
N GLY A 14 -9.43 -18.77 -3.16
CA GLY A 14 -8.43 -18.99 -4.21
C GLY A 14 -7.89 -17.71 -4.88
N THR A 15 -6.77 -17.85 -5.59
CA THR A 15 -6.06 -16.76 -6.28
C THR A 15 -6.94 -15.94 -7.22
N GLU A 16 -7.95 -16.58 -7.82
CA GLU A 16 -8.90 -15.94 -8.74
C GLU A 16 -9.84 -14.96 -8.02
N HIS A 17 -10.41 -15.35 -6.88
CA HIS A 17 -11.24 -14.48 -6.06
C HIS A 17 -10.45 -13.27 -5.54
N ARG A 18 -9.17 -13.49 -5.19
CA ARG A 18 -8.26 -12.40 -4.78
C ARG A 18 -7.91 -11.48 -5.95
N GLY A 19 -7.77 -12.02 -7.16
CA GLY A 19 -7.59 -11.24 -8.39
C GLY A 19 -8.77 -10.31 -8.65
N LEU A 20 -9.99 -10.85 -8.57
CA LEU A 20 -11.23 -10.10 -8.72
C LEU A 20 -11.37 -9.01 -7.64
N ALA A 21 -11.12 -9.35 -6.37
CA ALA A 21 -11.16 -8.37 -5.29
C ALA A 21 -10.17 -7.21 -5.51
N ARG A 22 -8.93 -7.52 -5.92
CA ARG A 22 -7.91 -6.50 -6.27
C ARG A 22 -8.36 -5.62 -7.43
N GLU A 23 -9.06 -6.19 -8.41
CA GLU A 23 -9.61 -5.42 -9.54
C GLU A 23 -10.74 -4.48 -9.09
N THR A 24 -11.68 -4.98 -8.29
CA THR A 24 -12.79 -4.19 -7.74
C THR A 24 -12.28 -3.02 -6.90
N VAL A 25 -11.30 -3.26 -6.01
CA VAL A 25 -10.67 -2.19 -5.21
C VAL A 25 -10.01 -1.15 -6.11
N ARG A 26 -9.32 -1.55 -7.18
CA ARG A 26 -8.74 -0.59 -8.13
C ARG A 26 -9.79 0.25 -8.84
N LYS A 27 -10.94 -0.35 -9.19
CA LYS A 27 -12.05 0.32 -9.88
C LYS A 27 -12.87 1.22 -8.96
N SER A 28 -12.90 0.97 -7.66
CA SER A 28 -13.66 1.78 -6.70
C SER A 28 -12.97 3.08 -6.29
N LEU A 29 -11.66 3.23 -6.55
CA LEU A 29 -10.92 4.43 -6.19
C LEU A 29 -11.32 5.63 -7.06
N VAL A 30 -11.67 6.75 -6.42
CA VAL A 30 -11.99 8.01 -7.09
C VAL A 30 -10.83 9.00 -6.91
N LEU A 31 -10.25 9.46 -8.02
CA LEU A 31 -9.15 10.42 -7.99
C LEU A 31 -9.69 11.85 -7.86
N LEU A 32 -9.67 12.38 -6.64
CA LEU A 32 -10.15 13.74 -6.36
C LEU A 32 -9.15 14.84 -6.74
N LYS A 33 -7.85 14.56 -6.67
CA LYS A 33 -6.77 15.52 -6.97
C LYS A 33 -5.51 14.83 -7.45
N ASN A 34 -4.85 15.37 -8.47
CA ASN A 34 -3.63 14.80 -9.05
C ASN A 34 -2.51 15.82 -9.23
N GLY A 35 -2.01 16.39 -8.13
CA GLY A 35 -0.97 17.42 -8.13
C GLY A 35 -1.51 18.84 -7.87
N LYS A 36 -0.59 19.81 -7.79
CA LYS A 36 -0.94 21.24 -7.57
C LYS A 36 -1.16 21.99 -8.88
N SER A 37 -0.56 21.54 -9.98
CA SER A 37 -0.71 22.10 -11.33
C SER A 37 -1.11 20.98 -12.29
N THR A 38 -1.83 21.34 -13.36
CA THR A 38 -2.26 20.44 -14.44
C THR A 38 -1.08 19.86 -15.22
N ASP A 39 0.05 20.54 -15.26
CA ASP A 39 1.17 20.21 -16.15
C ASP A 39 2.11 19.15 -15.57
N LYS A 40 1.99 18.86 -14.27
CA LYS A 40 2.84 17.89 -13.55
C LYS A 40 1.97 16.99 -12.68
N PRO A 41 1.34 15.96 -13.26
CA PRO A 41 0.56 14.99 -12.51
C PRO A 41 1.45 14.22 -11.53
N LEU A 42 0.95 13.97 -10.33
CA LEU A 42 1.69 13.22 -9.31
C LEU A 42 1.58 11.71 -9.51
N LEU A 43 0.41 11.26 -9.96
CA LEU A 43 0.13 9.86 -10.25
C LEU A 43 0.13 9.62 -11.77
N PRO A 44 0.68 8.47 -12.23
CA PRO A 44 1.19 7.34 -11.43
C PRO A 44 2.61 7.55 -10.88
N LEU A 45 2.87 7.02 -9.68
CA LEU A 45 4.21 7.05 -9.08
C LEU A 45 5.18 6.14 -9.85
N SER A 46 6.44 6.58 -9.97
CA SER A 46 7.51 5.74 -10.53
C SER A 46 7.77 4.53 -9.64
N LYS A 47 7.78 3.33 -10.23
CA LYS A 47 8.18 2.10 -9.54
C LYS A 47 9.69 2.03 -9.26
N LYS A 48 10.48 2.83 -9.99
CA LYS A 48 11.95 2.90 -9.88
C LYS A 48 12.33 4.14 -9.08
N ALA A 49 12.02 4.12 -7.80
CA ALA A 49 12.51 5.11 -6.85
C ALA A 49 13.57 4.44 -5.95
N PRO A 50 14.64 5.14 -5.56
CA PRO A 50 15.65 4.58 -4.66
C PRO A 50 15.07 4.31 -3.25
N LYS A 51 14.18 5.19 -2.77
CA LYS A 51 13.51 5.08 -1.48
C LYS A 51 12.09 5.67 -1.56
N ILE A 52 11.13 5.03 -0.89
CA ILE A 52 9.74 5.49 -0.78
C ILE A 52 9.35 5.53 0.70
N LEU A 53 8.77 6.64 1.13
CA LEU A 53 8.18 6.79 2.46
C LEU A 53 6.67 6.56 2.37
N VAL A 54 6.17 5.65 3.20
CA VAL A 54 4.76 5.40 3.46
C VAL A 54 4.46 5.97 4.84
N ALA A 55 3.44 6.83 4.96
CA ALA A 55 3.11 7.48 6.22
C ALA A 55 1.60 7.54 6.45
N GLY A 56 1.19 7.79 7.70
CA GLY A 56 -0.19 7.85 8.14
C GLY A 56 -0.66 6.59 8.88
N SER A 57 -1.63 6.78 9.77
CA SER A 57 -2.16 5.76 10.71
C SER A 57 -2.85 4.57 10.03
N HIS A 58 -3.29 4.73 8.78
CA HIS A 58 -4.02 3.72 8.02
C HIS A 58 -3.13 2.94 7.03
N ALA A 59 -1.86 3.34 6.86
CA ALA A 59 -1.06 2.85 5.74
C ALA A 59 -0.53 1.42 5.93
N ASP A 60 -0.26 1.01 7.18
CA ASP A 60 0.15 -0.35 7.55
C ASP A 60 -0.80 -0.96 8.61
N ASN A 61 -2.10 -0.66 8.47
CA ASN A 61 -3.12 -1.17 9.39
C ASN A 61 -4.27 -1.82 8.62
N LEU A 62 -4.26 -3.15 8.64
CA LEU A 62 -5.26 -3.98 7.98
C LEU A 62 -6.67 -3.78 8.54
N GLY A 63 -6.80 -3.57 9.86
CA GLY A 63 -8.10 -3.32 10.51
C GLY A 63 -8.71 -1.95 10.21
N TYR A 64 -7.93 -1.00 9.70
CA TYR A 64 -8.44 0.26 9.16
C TYR A 64 -8.69 0.21 7.65
N GLN A 65 -7.98 -0.66 6.92
CA GLN A 65 -8.18 -0.85 5.49
C GLN A 65 -9.44 -1.66 5.17
N TYR A 66 -9.83 -2.54 6.08
CA TYR A 66 -11.09 -3.28 6.05
C TYR A 66 -11.68 -3.18 7.45
N ASN A 67 -12.99 -2.95 7.57
CA ASN A 67 -13.73 -2.89 8.84
C ASN A 67 -13.77 -4.28 9.55
N ALA A 68 -12.62 -4.88 9.81
CA ALA A 68 -12.45 -6.27 10.25
C ALA A 68 -12.11 -6.34 11.75
N MET A 69 -12.76 -7.29 12.44
CA MET A 69 -12.53 -7.62 13.85
C MET A 69 -11.07 -8.04 14.07
N ALA A 70 -10.46 -7.52 15.15
CA ALA A 70 -9.07 -7.74 15.52
C ALA A 70 -8.68 -9.24 15.46
N GLY A 71 -7.75 -9.61 14.56
CA GLY A 71 -7.26 -10.98 14.51
C GLY A 71 -6.57 -11.45 13.23
N LEU A 72 -6.56 -10.67 12.13
CA LEU A 72 -5.93 -11.10 10.88
C LEU A 72 -4.69 -10.26 10.56
N SER A 73 -3.58 -10.55 11.24
CA SER A 73 -2.27 -9.96 10.93
C SER A 73 -1.61 -10.74 9.79
N SER A 74 -1.93 -10.42 8.53
CA SER A 74 -1.14 -10.87 7.39
C SER A 74 -0.49 -9.66 6.72
N GLY A 75 0.77 -9.40 7.08
CA GLY A 75 1.54 -8.32 6.47
C GLY A 75 1.56 -8.42 4.94
N ASN A 76 1.58 -7.25 4.30
CA ASN A 76 1.81 -7.08 2.87
C ASN A 76 3.27 -7.44 2.53
N ASP A 77 3.50 -8.69 2.15
CA ASP A 77 4.81 -9.16 1.67
C ASP A 77 5.18 -8.46 0.34
N LEU A 78 5.98 -7.41 0.45
CA LEU A 78 6.51 -6.61 -0.64
C LEU A 78 7.90 -7.14 -1.04
N THR A 79 7.97 -7.97 -2.08
CA THR A 79 9.23 -8.32 -2.75
C THR A 79 9.61 -7.20 -3.74
N ILE A 80 10.50 -6.27 -3.38
CA ILE A 80 10.91 -5.18 -4.29
C ILE A 80 12.35 -4.69 -4.08
N ALA A 81 13.03 -4.39 -5.19
CA ALA A 81 14.32 -3.72 -5.33
C ALA A 81 14.36 -2.24 -4.88
N THR A 82 13.35 -1.78 -4.13
CA THR A 82 13.15 -0.39 -3.69
C THR A 82 12.98 -0.38 -2.18
N GLN A 83 13.74 0.45 -1.46
CA GLN A 83 13.60 0.55 -0.01
C GLN A 83 12.29 1.28 0.34
N VAL A 84 11.38 0.59 1.02
CA VAL A 84 10.12 1.16 1.53
C VAL A 84 10.25 1.34 3.04
N ILE A 85 9.99 2.55 3.53
CA ILE A 85 10.07 2.90 4.94
C ILE A 85 8.68 3.36 5.39
N TYR A 86 8.23 2.85 6.53
CA TYR A 86 6.98 3.28 7.16
C TYR A 86 7.27 4.13 8.40
N ASN A 87 6.59 5.28 8.50
CA ASN A 87 6.54 6.09 9.71
C ASN A 87 5.17 6.76 9.77
N GLU A 88 4.40 6.53 10.83
CA GLU A 88 3.04 7.04 10.96
C GLU A 88 2.99 8.58 10.90
N ASN A 89 3.91 9.26 11.58
CA ASN A 89 3.96 10.73 11.68
C ASN A 89 5.43 11.22 11.60
N PRO A 90 6.02 11.23 10.39
CA PRO A 90 7.40 11.66 10.21
C PRO A 90 7.52 13.18 10.38
N ASP A 91 8.55 13.63 11.08
CA ASP A 91 8.87 15.05 11.17
C ASP A 91 9.63 15.54 9.91
N ALA A 92 9.78 16.85 9.77
CA ALA A 92 10.50 17.42 8.62
C ALA A 92 11.98 17.00 8.60
N GLY A 93 12.58 16.69 9.75
CA GLY A 93 13.93 16.17 9.87
C GLY A 93 14.07 14.78 9.26
N PHE A 94 13.12 13.89 9.54
CA PHE A 94 13.03 12.53 9.00
C PHE A 94 12.86 12.52 7.48
N VAL A 95 11.96 13.35 6.94
CA VAL A 95 11.72 13.43 5.49
C VAL A 95 12.97 13.92 4.74
N LYS A 96 13.75 14.85 5.33
CA LYS A 96 14.95 15.41 4.71
C LYS A 96 16.19 14.53 4.86
N SER A 97 16.36 13.89 6.02
CA SER A 97 17.45 12.94 6.25
C SER A 97 17.29 11.68 5.43
N GLY A 98 16.06 11.37 5.01
CA GLY A 98 15.75 10.22 4.20
C GLY A 98 16.20 8.93 4.88
N GLN A 99 16.15 8.89 6.23
CA GLN A 99 16.49 7.71 7.01
C GLN A 99 15.36 6.71 6.96
#